data_AF-A0A0C2FTH9-F1
#
_entry.id   AF-A0A0C2FTH9-F1
#
_cell.length_a   1.000
_cell.length_b   1.000
_cell.length_c   1.000
_cell.angle_alpha   90.00
_cell.angle_beta   90.00
_cell.angle_gamma   90.00
#
_symmetry.space_group_name_H-M   'P 1'
#
loop_
_entity.id
_entity.type
_entity.pdbx_description
1 polymer ?
#
loop_
_entity_poly.entity_id
_entity_poly.type
_entity_poly.pdbx_seq_one_letter_code
_entity_poly.pdbx_strand_id
1 'polypeptide(L)'
;MLLGKGCDVFGHATHEIGHALGLHHAQNRYDRNEHIEIIQKNIPKTHEQEFELAQPSLYATYGLPYDYGSIMHYGSNRDKPQLVLTKPNYWGTMGRCDRFSTQCKNGGFKHPRDCNRCICPSGYGGRLCDELPEGLGEIMNAISDWRKFSMTQQHYLDNDLDYMMSTFWIKVSEDNFCIIIATYFAS
;
A
#
# COMPACT_ATOMS: atom_id res chain seq x y z
N MET A 1 6.78 20.69 3.91
CA MET A 1 7.09 19.28 3.59
C MET A 1 8.51 18.99 4.08
N LEU A 2 8.63 18.24 5.18
CA LEU A 2 9.92 17.79 5.72
C LEU A 2 9.86 16.27 5.76
N LEU A 3 10.54 15.62 4.82
CA LEU A 3 10.69 14.16 4.84
C LEU A 3 11.88 13.83 5.75
N GLY A 4 11.58 13.44 6.99
CA GLY A 4 12.57 13.01 7.99
C GLY A 4 12.97 11.54 7.85
N LYS A 5 13.80 11.07 8.79
CA LYS A 5 14.21 9.66 8.90
C LYS A 5 12.98 8.79 9.20
N GLY A 6 12.60 7.87 8.29
CA GLY A 6 11.38 7.06 8.36
C GLY A 6 10.33 7.36 7.28
N CYS A 7 10.68 8.16 6.27
CA CYS A 7 9.87 8.46 5.08
C CYS A 7 10.02 7.45 3.93
N ASP A 8 10.75 6.35 4.13
CA ASP A 8 10.84 5.20 3.24
C ASP A 8 9.58 4.30 3.27
N VAL A 9 8.66 4.58 4.19
CA VAL A 9 7.38 3.87 4.28
C VAL A 9 6.38 4.53 3.34
N PHE A 10 5.93 3.77 2.33
CA PHE A 10 4.96 4.19 1.30
C PHE A 10 3.81 5.04 1.87
N GLY A 11 3.20 4.59 2.97
CA GLY A 11 2.07 5.29 3.60
C GLY A 11 2.40 6.73 4.04
N HIS A 12 3.58 6.97 4.62
CA HIS A 12 4.00 8.33 4.99
C HIS A 12 4.24 9.20 3.75
N ALA A 13 4.92 8.66 2.73
CA ALA A 13 5.14 9.40 1.49
C ALA A 13 3.80 9.77 0.81
N THR A 14 2.84 8.83 0.77
CA THR A 14 1.49 9.08 0.24
C THR A 14 0.74 10.12 1.06
N HIS A 15 0.84 10.11 2.40
CA HIS A 15 0.24 11.13 3.27
C HIS A 15 0.77 12.53 2.94
N GLU A 16 2.08 12.68 2.83
CA GLU A 16 2.72 13.96 2.52
C GLU A 16 2.40 14.44 1.10
N ILE A 17 2.31 13.52 0.13
CA ILE A 17 1.83 13.84 -1.22
C ILE A 17 0.36 14.31 -1.16
N GLY A 18 -0.47 13.68 -0.33
CA GLY A 18 -1.85 14.11 -0.08
C GLY A 18 -1.91 15.57 0.37
N HIS A 19 -1.07 15.96 1.34
CA HIS A 19 -0.94 17.36 1.74
C HIS A 19 -0.49 18.28 0.60
N ALA A 20 0.48 17.85 -0.21
CA ALA A 20 0.93 18.63 -1.37
C ALA A 20 -0.17 18.84 -2.42
N LEU A 21 -1.12 17.90 -2.52
CA LEU A 21 -2.31 18.00 -3.38
C LEU A 21 -3.47 18.78 -2.73
N GLY A 22 -3.28 19.32 -1.52
CA GLY A 22 -4.31 20.09 -0.81
C GLY A 22 -5.28 19.23 -0.02
N LEU A 23 -4.96 17.96 0.24
CA LEU A 23 -5.74 17.14 1.16
C LEU A 23 -5.37 17.47 2.60
N HIS A 24 -6.39 17.71 3.41
CA HIS A 24 -6.25 17.94 4.84
C HIS A 24 -6.58 16.67 5.61
N HIS A 25 -6.21 16.66 6.88
CA HIS A 25 -6.45 15.52 7.72
C HIS A 25 -7.95 15.23 7.86
N ALA A 26 -8.33 13.95 7.74
CA ALA A 26 -9.72 13.54 7.71
C ALA A 26 -10.44 13.81 9.06
N GLN A 27 -9.72 13.75 10.19
CA GLN A 27 -10.27 14.06 11.51
C GLN A 27 -10.62 15.54 11.70
N ASN A 28 -10.18 16.42 10.81
CA ASN A 28 -10.48 17.85 10.85
C ASN A 28 -11.67 18.21 9.96
N ARG A 29 -12.25 17.29 9.17
CA ARG A 29 -13.45 17.62 8.37
C ARG A 29 -14.54 18.24 9.24
N TYR A 30 -15.25 19.22 8.70
CA TYR A 30 -16.31 19.92 9.44
C TYR A 30 -17.45 18.98 9.88
N ASP A 31 -17.68 17.88 9.17
CA ASP A 31 -18.67 16.85 9.46
C ASP A 31 -18.12 15.69 10.32
N ARG A 32 -16.86 15.76 10.76
CA ARG A 32 -16.21 14.64 11.48
C ARG A 32 -16.95 14.22 12.76
N ASN A 33 -17.67 15.13 13.42
CA ASN A 33 -18.39 14.84 14.66
C ASN A 33 -19.54 13.83 14.47
N GLU A 34 -19.99 13.59 13.23
CA GLU A 34 -20.98 12.54 12.91
C GLU A 34 -20.33 11.13 12.86
N HIS A 35 -19.00 11.09 12.83
CA HIS A 35 -18.20 9.91 12.52
C HIS A 35 -17.24 9.55 13.63
N ILE A 36 -16.68 10.54 14.32
CA ILE A 36 -15.72 10.37 15.41
C ILE A 36 -16.00 11.32 16.57
N GLU A 37 -15.63 10.88 17.76
CA GLU A 37 -15.62 11.65 19.00
C GLU A 37 -14.17 11.95 19.39
N ILE A 38 -13.87 13.21 19.73
CA ILE A 38 -12.55 13.62 20.22
C ILE A 38 -12.54 13.62 21.74
N ILE A 39 -11.60 12.87 22.32
CA ILE A 39 -11.40 12.79 23.76
C ILE A 39 -10.36 13.84 24.16
N GLN A 40 -10.81 15.09 24.31
CA GLN A 40 -9.94 16.25 24.60
C GLN A 40 -9.00 16.02 25.79
N LYS A 41 -9.48 15.34 26.85
CA LYS A 41 -8.67 15.01 28.05
C LYS A 41 -7.43 14.16 27.77
N ASN A 42 -7.40 13.43 26.65
CA ASN A 42 -6.29 12.56 26.26
C ASN A 42 -5.36 13.24 25.24
N ILE A 43 -5.69 14.44 24.79
CA ILE A 43 -4.87 15.24 23.88
C ILE A 43 -3.97 16.15 24.72
N PRO A 44 -2.65 16.14 24.52
CA PRO A 44 -1.77 17.11 25.17
C PRO A 44 -2.12 18.52 24.70
N LYS A 45 -2.11 19.50 25.61
CA LYS A 45 -2.48 20.90 25.31
C LYS A 45 -1.73 21.50 24.11
N THR A 46 -0.51 21.06 23.85
CA THR A 46 0.32 21.50 22.72
C THR A 46 -0.20 21.04 21.36
N HIS A 47 -1.07 20.02 21.32
CA HIS A 47 -1.59 19.42 20.09
C HIS A 47 -3.09 19.67 19.90
N GLU A 48 -3.77 20.43 20.77
CA GLU A 48 -5.23 20.64 20.67
C GLU A 48 -5.65 21.26 19.32
N GLN A 49 -4.81 22.15 18.77
CA GLN A 49 -5.04 22.79 17.48
C GLN A 49 -5.09 21.79 16.31
N GLU A 50 -4.42 20.65 16.43
CA GLU A 50 -4.40 19.60 15.39
C GLU A 50 -5.76 18.89 15.27
N PHE A 51 -6.66 19.04 16.25
CA PHE A 51 -7.97 18.40 16.28
C PHE A 51 -9.13 19.38 16.03
N GLU A 52 -8.82 20.65 15.72
CA GLU A 52 -9.82 21.67 15.39
C GLU A 52 -10.56 21.36 14.09
N LEU A 53 -11.85 21.73 14.03
CA LEU A 53 -12.63 21.57 12.82
C LEU A 53 -12.14 22.55 11.76
N ALA A 54 -11.96 22.03 10.55
CA ALA A 54 -11.66 22.80 9.37
C ALA A 54 -12.90 23.63 8.97
N GLN A 55 -12.70 24.87 8.52
CA GLN A 55 -13.81 25.75 8.16
C GLN A 55 -14.52 25.29 6.87
N PRO A 56 -15.87 25.16 6.86
CA PRO A 56 -16.61 24.73 5.67
C PRO A 56 -16.41 25.62 4.43
N SER A 57 -16.03 26.89 4.62
CA SER A 57 -15.73 27.85 3.55
C SER A 57 -14.40 27.58 2.83
N LEU A 58 -13.47 26.89 3.48
CA LEU A 58 -12.12 26.61 2.97
C LEU A 58 -11.96 25.15 2.54
N TYR A 59 -12.81 24.26 3.05
CA TYR A 59 -12.64 22.81 2.89
C TYR A 59 -13.94 22.18 2.39
N ALA A 60 -13.87 21.58 1.20
CA ALA A 60 -14.98 20.83 0.62
C ALA A 60 -14.82 19.33 0.90
N THR A 61 -15.94 18.65 1.15
CA THR A 61 -15.99 17.18 1.19
C THR A 61 -16.15 16.57 -0.20
N TYR A 62 -16.42 17.40 -1.21
CA TYR A 62 -16.71 16.98 -2.58
C TYR A 62 -17.84 15.94 -2.68
N GLY A 63 -18.76 15.90 -1.70
CA GLY A 63 -19.81 14.89 -1.61
C GLY A 63 -19.31 13.48 -1.26
N LEU A 64 -18.04 13.33 -0.89
CA LEU A 64 -17.47 12.04 -0.53
C LEU A 64 -17.82 11.68 0.93
N PRO A 65 -18.17 10.41 1.19
CA PRO A 65 -18.42 9.94 2.55
C PRO A 65 -17.15 10.05 3.41
N TYR A 66 -17.32 9.99 4.72
CA TYR A 66 -16.20 9.98 5.65
C TYR A 66 -15.44 8.65 5.59
N ASP A 67 -14.14 8.71 5.24
CA ASP A 67 -13.27 7.54 5.14
C ASP A 67 -12.41 7.39 6.41
N TYR A 68 -12.88 6.54 7.34
CA TYR A 68 -12.13 6.12 8.54
C TYR A 68 -10.77 5.49 8.22
N GLY A 69 -10.63 5.02 6.98
CA GLY A 69 -9.45 4.38 6.43
C GLY A 69 -8.50 5.27 5.68
N SER A 70 -8.81 6.57 5.59
CA SER A 70 -8.05 7.49 4.77
C SER A 70 -6.60 7.54 5.22
N ILE A 71 -5.68 7.61 4.25
CA ILE A 71 -4.27 7.85 4.54
C ILE A 71 -4.06 9.17 5.28
N MET A 72 -5.01 10.11 5.15
CA MET A 72 -5.02 11.40 5.84
C MET A 72 -5.70 11.35 7.22
N HIS A 73 -6.18 10.19 7.69
CA HIS A 73 -6.86 10.07 8.98
C HIS A 73 -5.88 9.72 10.10
N TYR A 74 -5.93 10.44 11.22
CA TYR A 74 -5.14 10.11 12.40
C TYR A 74 -5.49 8.73 12.97
N GLY A 75 -4.47 8.02 13.44
CA GLY A 75 -4.66 6.84 14.27
C GLY A 75 -5.09 7.22 15.68
N SER A 76 -5.51 6.23 16.47
CA SER A 76 -5.80 6.40 17.90
C SER A 76 -5.34 5.20 18.67
N ASN A 77 -4.73 5.43 19.83
CA ASN A 77 -4.32 4.36 20.74
C ASN A 77 -5.57 3.70 21.36
N ARG A 78 -5.55 2.38 21.56
CA ARG A 78 -6.69 1.64 22.15
C ARG A 78 -6.83 1.83 23.66
N ASP A 79 -5.73 1.91 24.38
CA ASP A 79 -5.71 1.99 25.84
C ASP A 79 -5.95 3.42 26.33
N LYS A 80 -5.43 4.41 25.59
CA LYS A 80 -5.63 5.84 25.87
C LYS A 80 -6.04 6.59 24.59
N PRO A 81 -7.29 6.42 24.11
CA PRO A 81 -7.72 6.97 22.83
C PRO A 81 -7.81 8.50 22.88
N GLN A 82 -7.29 9.16 21.84
CA GLN A 82 -7.45 10.59 21.61
C GLN A 82 -8.71 10.87 20.78
N LEU A 83 -9.08 9.91 19.92
CA LEU A 83 -10.30 9.91 19.15
C LEU A 83 -10.95 8.52 19.19
N VAL A 84 -12.28 8.47 19.10
CA VAL A 84 -13.08 7.24 19.09
C VAL A 84 -14.03 7.26 17.90
N LEU A 85 -14.22 6.12 17.24
CA LEU A 85 -15.14 6.00 16.11
C LEU A 85 -16.58 5.77 16.61
N THR A 86 -17.55 6.41 15.96
CA THR A 86 -18.98 6.10 16.17
C THR A 86 -19.34 4.71 15.65
N LYS A 87 -18.55 4.16 14.70
CA LYS A 87 -18.68 2.81 14.17
C LYS A 87 -17.47 1.94 14.57
N PRO A 88 -17.55 1.15 15.65
CA PRO A 88 -16.41 0.41 16.22
C PRO A 88 -15.75 -0.59 15.27
N ASN A 89 -16.50 -1.15 14.32
CA ASN A 89 -16.01 -2.13 13.35
C ASN A 89 -14.89 -1.57 12.45
N TYR A 90 -14.76 -0.25 12.34
CA TYR A 90 -13.72 0.42 11.56
C TYR A 90 -12.47 0.77 12.37
N TRP A 91 -12.37 0.38 13.65
CA TRP A 91 -11.23 0.76 14.49
C TRP A 91 -9.88 0.29 13.92
N GLY A 92 -9.86 -0.90 13.31
CA GLY A 92 -8.68 -1.46 12.66
C GLY A 92 -8.25 -0.74 11.38
N THR A 93 -9.01 0.25 10.92
CA THR A 93 -8.73 0.92 9.65
C THR A 93 -8.04 2.28 9.78
N MET A 94 -8.00 2.88 10.97
CA MET A 94 -7.46 4.23 11.19
C MET A 94 -5.92 4.27 11.18
N GLY A 95 -5.32 5.37 10.69
CA GLY A 95 -3.87 5.63 10.75
C GLY A 95 -3.02 4.55 10.07
N ARG A 96 -3.45 4.15 8.87
CA ARG A 96 -3.44 2.74 8.47
C ARG A 96 -2.05 2.08 8.34
N CYS A 97 -1.95 0.92 9.02
CA CYS A 97 -0.86 -0.04 9.17
C CYS A 97 0.26 0.34 10.13
N ASP A 98 0.14 -0.18 11.36
CA ASP A 98 1.13 -0.08 12.43
C ASP A 98 2.52 -0.59 11.96
N ARG A 99 3.59 -0.10 12.60
CA ARG A 99 4.97 -0.53 12.37
C ARG A 99 5.12 -2.05 12.50
N PHE A 100 4.31 -2.68 13.34
CA PHE A 100 4.33 -4.13 13.63
C PHE A 100 3.56 -5.00 12.63
N SER A 101 2.88 -4.42 11.63
CA SER A 101 2.19 -5.21 10.60
C SER A 101 3.17 -5.81 9.58
N THR A 102 2.74 -6.85 8.89
CA THR A 102 3.47 -7.63 7.86
C THR A 102 4.57 -6.87 7.11
N GLN A 103 5.81 -7.38 7.14
CA GLN A 103 6.91 -6.83 6.37
C GLN A 103 6.95 -7.45 4.97
N CYS A 104 6.61 -6.64 3.97
CA CYS A 104 6.65 -7.03 2.57
C CYS A 104 8.09 -7.28 2.09
N LYS A 105 8.26 -8.24 1.18
CA LYS A 105 9.53 -8.61 0.56
C LYS A 105 9.63 -8.02 -0.85
N ASN A 106 10.84 -8.07 -1.42
CA ASN A 106 11.10 -7.75 -2.83
C ASN A 106 10.55 -6.39 -3.30
N GLY A 107 10.56 -5.39 -2.43
CA GLY A 107 10.07 -4.04 -2.75
C GLY A 107 8.53 -3.90 -2.75
N GLY A 108 7.79 -4.91 -2.28
CA GLY A 108 6.36 -4.80 -2.05
C GLY A 108 6.03 -3.81 -0.94
N PHE A 109 4.81 -3.26 -0.98
CA PHE A 109 4.31 -2.34 0.02
C PHE A 109 3.02 -2.88 0.64
N LYS A 110 2.75 -2.48 1.89
CA LYS A 110 1.60 -2.97 2.65
C LYS A 110 0.31 -2.60 1.91
N HIS A 111 -0.61 -3.55 1.81
CA HIS A 111 -1.88 -3.34 1.13
C HIS A 111 -2.70 -2.28 1.89
N PRO A 112 -3.14 -1.19 1.22
CA PRO A 112 -3.75 -0.04 1.88
C PRO A 112 -5.05 -0.32 2.61
N ARG A 113 -5.67 -1.50 2.52
CA ARG A 113 -6.88 -1.88 3.28
C ARG A 113 -6.72 -3.15 4.11
N ASP A 114 -5.58 -3.83 3.95
CA ASP A 114 -5.31 -5.12 4.59
C ASP A 114 -3.83 -5.13 5.01
N CYS A 115 -3.56 -4.67 6.23
CA CYS A 115 -2.19 -4.50 6.74
C CYS A 115 -1.40 -5.80 6.90
N ASN A 116 -2.07 -6.91 6.63
CA ASN A 116 -1.59 -8.27 6.73
C ASN A 116 -1.16 -8.82 5.35
N ARG A 117 -1.49 -8.12 4.27
CA ARG A 117 -1.16 -8.45 2.87
C ARG A 117 -0.30 -7.35 2.25
N CYS A 118 0.45 -7.69 1.21
CA CYS A 118 1.24 -6.77 0.41
C CYS A 118 0.67 -6.61 -1.01
N ILE A 119 0.89 -5.43 -1.59
CA ILE A 119 0.82 -5.19 -3.04
C ILE A 119 2.22 -5.42 -3.58
N CYS A 120 2.31 -6.28 -4.59
CA CYS A 120 3.58 -6.80 -5.09
C CYS A 120 3.98 -6.12 -6.40
N PRO A 121 5.28 -5.80 -6.57
CA PRO A 121 5.80 -5.36 -7.86
C PRO A 121 5.66 -6.47 -8.90
N SER A 122 5.69 -6.09 -10.18
CA SER A 122 5.62 -7.04 -11.30
C SER A 122 6.65 -8.15 -11.16
N GLY A 123 6.20 -9.40 -11.35
CA GLY A 123 7.02 -10.60 -11.19
C GLY A 123 7.02 -11.21 -9.79
N TYR A 124 6.38 -10.59 -8.79
CA TYR A 124 6.22 -11.13 -7.44
C TYR A 124 4.74 -11.24 -7.06
N GLY A 125 4.42 -12.22 -6.22
CA GLY A 125 3.07 -12.50 -5.73
C GLY A 125 3.04 -13.12 -4.34
N GLY A 126 1.90 -13.70 -4.01
CA GLY A 126 1.62 -14.17 -2.66
C GLY A 126 1.32 -13.04 -1.68
N ARG A 127 1.18 -13.40 -0.40
CA ARG A 127 0.78 -12.45 0.64
C ARG A 127 1.90 -11.46 1.00
N LEU A 128 3.16 -11.86 0.90
CA LEU A 128 4.33 -11.06 1.28
C LEU A 128 5.19 -10.60 0.10
N CYS A 129 4.80 -10.93 -1.13
CA CYS A 129 5.60 -10.67 -2.34
C CYS A 129 6.88 -11.52 -2.43
N ASP A 130 6.84 -12.71 -1.84
CA ASP A 130 7.91 -13.72 -1.82
C ASP A 130 7.55 -15.00 -2.60
N GLU A 131 6.40 -15.01 -3.28
CA GLU A 131 5.93 -16.12 -4.10
C GLU A 131 5.85 -15.72 -5.58
N LEU A 132 5.74 -16.72 -6.45
CA LEU A 132 5.44 -16.50 -7.86
C LEU A 132 4.00 -15.95 -7.98
N PRO A 133 3.74 -14.91 -8.79
CA PRO A 133 2.39 -14.40 -9.00
C PRO A 133 1.47 -15.45 -9.63
N GLU A 134 0.17 -15.37 -9.31
CA GLU A 134 -0.86 -16.19 -9.95
C GLU A 134 -0.88 -15.88 -11.46
N GLY A 135 -0.79 -16.93 -12.29
CA GLY A 135 -0.73 -16.79 -13.75
C GLY A 135 0.19 -17.82 -14.40
N LEU A 136 0.54 -17.60 -15.66
CA LEU A 136 1.45 -18.44 -16.42
C LEU A 136 2.91 -18.17 -15.99
N GLY A 137 3.67 -19.24 -15.74
CA GLY A 137 5.04 -19.11 -15.25
C GLY A 137 5.58 -20.37 -14.60
N GLU A 138 6.90 -20.41 -14.39
CA GLU A 138 7.56 -21.49 -13.64
C GLU A 138 8.85 -21.01 -12.95
N ILE A 139 9.29 -21.79 -11.98
CA ILE A 139 10.58 -21.60 -11.32
C ILE A 139 11.61 -22.49 -12.03
N MET A 140 12.66 -21.88 -12.55
CA MET A 140 13.79 -22.56 -13.19
C MET A 140 15.02 -22.48 -12.28
N ASN A 141 15.65 -23.62 -12.04
CA ASN A 141 16.95 -23.64 -11.38
C ASN A 141 18.04 -23.49 -12.44
N ALA A 142 18.96 -22.55 -12.21
CA ALA A 142 20.13 -22.40 -13.04
C ALA A 142 21.05 -23.61 -12.90
N ILE A 143 21.62 -24.04 -14.02
CA ILE A 143 22.61 -25.12 -14.11
C ILE A 143 23.89 -24.56 -14.73
N SER A 144 25.00 -25.30 -14.64
CA SER A 144 26.29 -24.89 -15.20
C SER A 144 26.32 -24.86 -16.74
N ASP A 145 25.37 -25.52 -17.40
CA ASP A 145 25.30 -25.65 -18.85
C ASP A 145 24.23 -24.76 -19.50
N TRP A 146 24.40 -24.47 -20.79
CA TRP A 146 23.43 -23.70 -21.57
C TRP A 146 22.11 -24.45 -21.72
N ARG A 147 21.04 -23.88 -21.18
CA ARG A 147 19.67 -24.35 -21.39
C ARG A 147 18.92 -23.36 -22.28
N LYS A 148 18.38 -23.84 -23.40
CA LYS A 148 17.48 -23.05 -24.25
C LYS A 148 16.04 -23.20 -23.75
N PHE A 149 15.34 -22.08 -23.70
CA PHE A 149 13.92 -22.01 -23.38
C PHE A 149 13.23 -21.15 -24.43
N SER A 150 12.13 -21.64 -24.99
CA SER A 150 11.33 -20.94 -25.99
C SER A 150 9.90 -20.85 -25.50
N MET A 151 9.36 -19.64 -25.46
CA MET A 151 7.94 -19.42 -25.25
C MET A 151 7.28 -19.01 -26.54
N THR A 152 6.17 -19.65 -26.84
CA THR A 152 5.22 -19.17 -27.85
C THR A 152 4.16 -18.39 -27.09
N GLN A 153 3.99 -17.09 -27.36
CA GLN A 153 2.79 -16.39 -26.88
C GLN A 153 1.58 -17.04 -27.55
N GLN A 154 0.74 -17.73 -26.77
CA GLN A 154 -0.56 -18.14 -27.26
C GLN A 154 -1.46 -16.91 -27.28
N HIS A 155 -1.82 -16.43 -28.47
CA HIS A 155 -2.91 -15.48 -28.63
C HIS A 155 -4.21 -16.18 -28.21
N TYR A 156 -4.72 -15.88 -27.02
CA TYR A 156 -6.10 -16.18 -26.69
C TYR A 156 -6.97 -15.11 -27.35
N LEU A 157 -7.94 -15.54 -28.15
CA LEU A 157 -8.97 -14.69 -28.74
C LEU A 157 -9.96 -14.29 -27.65
N ASP A 158 -9.53 -13.46 -26.70
CA ASP A 158 -10.45 -12.77 -25.81
C ASP A 158 -10.32 -11.26 -26.05
N ASN A 159 -11.46 -10.60 -26.18
CA ASN A 159 -11.56 -9.19 -26.58
C ASN A 159 -11.22 -8.22 -25.44
N ASP A 160 -10.64 -8.70 -24.35
CA ASP A 160 -10.18 -7.86 -23.25
C ASP A 160 -8.76 -7.38 -23.54
N LEU A 161 -8.56 -6.07 -23.45
CA LEU A 161 -7.29 -5.36 -23.67
C LEU A 161 -6.25 -5.64 -22.57
N ASP A 162 -6.34 -6.77 -21.89
CA ASP A 162 -5.47 -7.13 -20.79
C ASP A 162 -4.18 -7.76 -21.32
N TYR A 163 -3.07 -7.07 -21.07
CA TYR A 163 -1.73 -7.57 -21.36
C TYR A 163 -1.51 -8.89 -20.60
N MET A 164 -1.34 -10.00 -21.33
CA MET A 164 -0.94 -11.26 -20.71
C MET A 164 0.53 -11.19 -20.30
N MET A 165 0.79 -11.35 -19.01
CA MET A 165 2.14 -11.40 -18.46
C MET A 165 2.44 -12.82 -17.96
N SER A 166 3.57 -13.39 -18.38
CA SER A 166 4.08 -14.66 -17.83
C SER A 166 5.36 -14.41 -17.04
N THR A 167 5.46 -15.00 -15.85
CA THR A 167 6.56 -14.74 -14.91
C THR A 167 7.43 -15.98 -14.71
N PHE A 168 8.74 -15.86 -14.93
CA PHE A 168 9.70 -16.95 -14.72
C PHE A 168 10.73 -16.54 -13.69
N TRP A 169 10.92 -17.37 -12.66
CA TRP A 169 11.95 -17.14 -11.65
C TRP A 169 13.15 -18.02 -11.90
N ILE A 170 14.31 -17.41 -12.19
CA ILE A 170 15.57 -18.14 -12.35
C ILE A 170 16.30 -18.11 -11.00
N LYS A 171 16.31 -19.26 -10.30
CA LYS A 171 17.03 -19.42 -9.04
C LYS A 171 18.47 -19.84 -9.31
N VAL A 172 19.40 -19.13 -8.70
CA VAL A 172 20.84 -19.38 -8.78
C VAL A 172 21.32 -19.79 -7.39
N SER A 173 22.26 -20.74 -7.30
CA SER A 173 22.90 -21.08 -6.04
C SER A 173 23.66 -19.88 -5.47
N GLU A 174 23.68 -19.77 -4.14
CA GLU A 174 24.39 -18.68 -3.44
C GLU A 174 25.85 -18.61 -3.95
N ASP A 175 26.31 -17.38 -4.19
CA ASP A 175 27.63 -17.01 -4.76
C ASP A 175 27.87 -17.22 -6.27
N ASN A 176 26.87 -17.65 -7.04
CA ASN A 176 26.99 -17.76 -8.50
C ASN A 176 26.23 -16.66 -9.25
N PHE A 177 26.70 -16.32 -10.46
CA PHE A 177 26.02 -15.42 -11.39
C PHE A 177 25.48 -16.22 -12.59
N CYS A 178 24.29 -15.86 -13.07
CA CYS A 178 23.68 -16.48 -14.24
C CYS A 178 23.70 -15.50 -15.41
N ILE A 179 24.12 -15.97 -16.59
CA ILE A 179 24.06 -15.21 -17.83
C ILE A 179 22.75 -15.56 -18.54
N ILE A 180 21.93 -14.55 -18.82
CA ILE A 180 20.66 -14.71 -19.53
C ILE A 180 20.78 -13.98 -20.87
N ILE A 181 20.57 -14.71 -21.97
CA ILE A 181 20.50 -14.14 -23.32
C ILE A 181 19.06 -14.28 -23.80
N ALA A 182 18.34 -13.17 -23.84
CA ALA A 182 16.99 -13.11 -24.41
C ALA A 182 17.08 -12.75 -25.90
N THR A 183 16.50 -13.58 -26.75
CA THR A 183 16.41 -13.32 -28.19
C THR A 183 14.94 -13.28 -28.57
N TYR A 184 14.45 -12.15 -29.08
CA TYR A 184 13.07 -12.01 -29.51
C TYR A 184 12.96 -12.31 -31.01
N PHE A 185 12.06 -13.23 -31.36
CA PHE A 185 11.73 -13.54 -32.75
C PHE A 185 10.29 -13.12 -33.00
N ALA A 186 10.10 -12.03 -33.76
CA ALA A 186 8.80 -11.74 -34.35
C ALA A 186 8.64 -12.66 -35.57
N SER A 187 7.65 -13.54 -35.54
CA SER A 187 7.19 -14.29 -36.71
C SER A 187 6.20 -13.45 -37.52
#